data_AF-A0A137QS81-F1
#
_entry.id   AF-A0A137QS81-F1
#
_cell.length_a   1.000
_cell.length_b   1.000
_cell.length_c   1.000
_cell.angle_alpha   90.00
_cell.angle_beta   90.00
_cell.angle_gamma   90.00
#
_symmetry.space_group_name_H-M   'P 1'
#
loop_
_entity.id
_entity.type
_entity.pdbx_description
1 polymer ?
#
loop_
_entity_poly.entity_id
_entity_poly.type
_entity_poly.pdbx_seq_one_letter_code
_entity_poly.pdbx_strand_id
1 'polypeptide(L)'
;MKEEIGESDSESEDMPSHIIKFVANAKHSFNGVSNLAALRLLNDVGIRLVPSLPAGTNRISPGSRLIDCNNLQEIYTGKTLWIYDRQSNKDESVRLVSQQGDVYGTATGDSWRAKASHVAELQFNMSFYNMKIDFGGLDRWDYSERARNLSVVSRS
;
A
#
# COMPACT_ATOMS: atom_id res chain seq x y z
N MET A 1 -38.68 49.15 16.22
CA MET A 1 -38.66 47.81 15.60
C MET A 1 -37.24 47.30 15.80
N LYS A 2 -37.06 46.29 16.65
CA LYS A 2 -35.75 45.68 16.95
C LYS A 2 -35.43 44.71 15.81
N GLU A 3 -34.24 44.81 15.24
CA GLU A 3 -33.66 43.72 14.44
C GLU A 3 -32.47 43.19 15.23
N GLU A 4 -32.68 42.00 15.80
CA GLU A 4 -31.65 41.22 16.47
C GLU A 4 -30.78 40.55 15.40
N ILE A 5 -29.49 40.86 15.41
CA ILE A 5 -28.50 40.24 14.53
C ILE A 5 -28.21 38.86 15.13
N GLY A 6 -28.68 37.81 14.45
CA GLY A 6 -28.39 36.43 14.81
C GLY A 6 -26.90 36.13 14.59
N GLU A 7 -26.16 35.95 15.69
CA GLU A 7 -24.91 35.19 15.69
C GLU A 7 -25.27 33.73 15.36
N SER A 8 -24.99 33.32 14.12
CA SER A 8 -24.95 31.91 13.77
C SER A 8 -23.53 31.43 13.99
N ASP A 9 -23.34 30.73 15.10
CA ASP A 9 -22.16 29.95 15.47
C ASP A 9 -21.60 29.21 14.25
N SER A 10 -20.41 29.60 13.78
CA SER A 10 -19.66 28.82 12.82
C SER A 10 -18.93 27.73 13.61
N GLU A 11 -19.59 26.58 13.79
CA GLU A 11 -18.91 25.34 14.17
C GLU A 11 -17.90 25.02 13.06
N SER A 12 -16.67 25.49 13.22
CA SER A 12 -15.55 25.06 12.40
C SER A 12 -15.22 23.62 12.81
N GLU A 13 -15.97 22.67 12.25
CA GLU A 13 -15.57 21.28 12.22
C GLU A 13 -14.13 21.21 11.72
N ASP A 14 -13.30 20.52 12.50
CA ASP A 14 -11.87 20.33 12.33
C ASP A 14 -11.60 19.61 10.99
N MET A 15 -11.67 20.36 9.90
CA MET A 15 -11.38 19.88 8.54
C MET A 15 -9.91 19.48 8.52
N PRO A 16 -9.58 18.21 8.22
CA PRO A 16 -8.21 17.71 8.33
C PRO A 16 -7.28 18.59 7.51
N SER A 17 -6.41 19.31 8.22
CA SER A 17 -5.45 20.23 7.62
C SER A 17 -4.50 19.43 6.73
N HIS A 18 -4.61 19.70 5.42
CA HIS A 18 -3.83 19.15 4.30
C HIS A 18 -4.30 17.79 3.76
N ILE A 19 -5.31 17.81 2.89
CA ILE A 19 -5.64 16.71 1.96
C ILE A 19 -4.44 16.37 1.06
N ILE A 20 -3.59 17.36 0.75
CA ILE A 20 -2.42 17.23 -0.13
C ILE A 20 -1.20 17.84 0.56
N LYS A 21 -0.14 17.04 0.73
CA LYS A 21 1.16 17.49 1.22
C LYS A 21 2.19 17.42 0.10
N PHE A 22 2.72 18.57 -0.30
CA PHE A 22 3.88 18.62 -1.20
C PHE A 22 5.16 18.47 -0.39
N VAL A 23 5.96 17.44 -0.68
CA VAL A 23 7.26 17.25 -0.06
C VAL A 23 8.30 18.03 -0.89
N ALA A 24 8.66 19.24 -0.45
CA ALA A 24 9.70 20.04 -1.09
C ALA A 24 11.09 19.36 -0.98
N ASN A 25 11.95 19.54 -1.99
CA ASN A 25 13.30 18.97 -2.05
C ASN A 25 13.40 17.43 -2.05
N ALA A 26 12.56 16.72 -2.80
CA ALA A 26 12.86 15.36 -3.23
C ALA A 26 14.00 15.35 -4.27
N LYS A 27 15.18 15.86 -3.91
CA LYS A 27 16.42 15.77 -4.71
C LYS A 27 16.87 14.31 -4.88
N HIS A 28 16.34 13.41 -4.07
CA HIS A 28 16.32 11.99 -4.39
C HIS A 28 15.14 11.75 -5.32
N SER A 29 15.45 11.66 -6.61
CA SER A 29 14.49 11.24 -7.62
C SER A 29 13.82 9.94 -7.15
N PHE A 30 12.51 9.97 -6.87
CA PHE A 30 11.71 8.74 -6.65
C PHE A 30 11.64 7.85 -7.90
N ASN A 31 12.41 8.19 -8.94
CA ASN A 31 12.56 7.42 -10.15
C ASN A 31 13.10 6.01 -9.82
N GLY A 32 12.28 5.00 -10.11
CA GLY A 32 12.62 3.61 -9.85
C GLY A 32 12.57 3.21 -8.37
N VAL A 33 11.93 3.99 -7.48
CA VAL A 33 11.76 3.60 -6.07
C VAL A 33 11.12 2.21 -5.95
N SER A 34 11.63 1.38 -5.03
CA SER A 34 11.02 0.07 -4.74
C SER A 34 9.77 0.18 -3.90
N ASN A 35 8.86 -0.78 -4.06
CA ASN A 35 7.67 -0.87 -3.22
C ASN A 35 8.07 -0.91 -1.74
N LEU A 36 9.09 -1.71 -1.39
CA LEU A 36 9.62 -1.73 -0.02
C LEU A 36 10.24 -0.40 0.41
N ALA A 37 10.99 0.29 -0.46
CA ALA A 37 11.56 1.59 -0.11
C ALA A 37 10.47 2.64 0.12
N ALA A 38 9.42 2.63 -0.71
CA ALA A 38 8.26 3.50 -0.55
C ALA A 38 7.50 3.21 0.75
N LEU A 39 7.24 1.93 1.05
CA LEU A 39 6.61 1.50 2.30
C LEU A 39 7.44 1.93 3.52
N ARG A 40 8.74 1.69 3.53
CA ARG A 40 9.63 2.10 4.65
C ARG A 40 9.69 3.61 4.86
N LEU A 41 9.47 4.38 3.81
CA LEU A 41 9.50 5.84 3.88
C LEU A 41 8.19 6.42 4.41
N LEU A 42 7.05 5.79 4.11
CA LEU A 42 5.71 6.37 4.29
C LEU A 42 4.84 5.61 5.29
N ASN A 43 5.31 4.48 5.79
CA ASN A 43 4.58 3.60 6.68
C ASN A 43 5.47 3.10 7.82
N ASP A 44 4.83 2.79 8.94
CA ASP A 44 5.50 2.17 10.07
C ASP A 44 5.70 0.68 9.78
N VAL A 45 6.91 0.19 10.08
CA VAL A 45 7.24 -1.24 9.95
C VAL A 45 6.75 -2.01 11.16
N GLY A 46 6.18 -3.19 10.92
CA GLY A 46 5.72 -4.11 11.95
C GLY A 46 6.02 -5.55 11.60
N ILE A 47 5.71 -6.44 12.53
CA ILE A 47 5.82 -7.89 12.35
C ILE A 47 4.51 -8.52 12.81
N ARG A 48 4.02 -9.51 12.07
CA ARG A 48 2.88 -10.33 12.48
C ARG A 48 3.12 -11.81 12.19
N LEU A 49 2.22 -12.66 12.70
CA LEU A 49 2.14 -14.04 12.28
C LEU A 49 1.69 -14.15 10.81
N VAL A 50 2.29 -15.08 10.08
CA VAL A 50 1.87 -15.42 8.72
C VAL A 50 0.42 -15.94 8.71
N PRO A 51 -0.35 -15.71 7.63
CA PRO A 51 -1.64 -16.37 7.46
C PRO A 51 -1.54 -17.89 7.54
N SER A 52 -2.64 -18.56 7.88
CA SER A 52 -2.70 -20.01 7.96
C SER A 52 -2.30 -20.66 6.63
N LEU A 53 -1.44 -21.68 6.74
CA LEU A 53 -0.99 -22.48 5.60
C LEU A 53 -2.17 -23.29 5.03
N PRO A 54 -2.49 -23.17 3.72
CA PRO A 54 -3.51 -24.00 3.09
C PRO A 54 -3.17 -25.49 3.20
N ALA A 55 -4.19 -26.34 3.38
CA ALA A 55 -3.99 -27.78 3.50
C ALA A 55 -3.25 -28.36 2.28
N GLY A 56 -2.27 -29.23 2.52
CA GLY A 56 -1.48 -29.87 1.46
C GLY A 56 -0.39 -28.98 0.84
N THR A 57 -0.19 -27.75 1.32
CA THR A 57 0.91 -26.89 0.87
C THR A 57 2.12 -27.01 1.79
N ASN A 58 3.31 -26.99 1.19
CA ASN A 58 4.57 -26.91 1.93
C ASN A 58 4.90 -25.45 2.22
N ARG A 59 5.65 -25.22 3.31
CA ARG A 59 6.19 -23.90 3.59
C ARG A 59 7.19 -23.46 2.53
N ILE A 60 7.22 -22.16 2.27
CA ILE A 60 8.17 -21.55 1.35
C ILE A 60 9.59 -21.65 1.92
N SER A 61 10.51 -22.15 1.11
CA SER A 61 11.93 -22.31 1.45
C SER A 61 12.82 -21.90 0.25
N PRO A 62 13.88 -21.09 0.45
CA PRO A 62 14.27 -20.47 1.71
C PRO A 62 13.22 -19.46 2.20
N GLY A 63 13.08 -19.35 3.52
CA GLY A 63 12.15 -18.41 4.13
C GLY A 63 12.50 -16.96 3.77
N SER A 64 11.48 -16.11 3.69
CA SER A 64 11.63 -14.67 3.41
C SER A 64 10.79 -13.88 4.40
N ARG A 65 11.37 -12.87 5.05
CA ARG A 65 10.63 -12.00 5.97
C ARG A 65 9.44 -11.28 5.32
N LEU A 66 9.39 -11.18 4.00
CA LEU A 66 8.24 -10.59 3.30
C LEU A 66 7.08 -11.58 3.15
N ILE A 67 7.33 -12.89 3.29
CA ILE A 67 6.32 -13.94 3.02
C ILE A 67 6.13 -14.82 4.25
N ASP A 68 7.17 -15.59 4.61
CA ASP A 68 7.24 -16.46 5.79
C ASP A 68 8.70 -16.62 6.17
N CYS A 69 9.09 -16.07 7.32
CA CYS A 69 10.35 -16.34 7.97
C CYS A 69 10.07 -16.72 9.43
N ASN A 70 10.21 -18.01 9.76
CA ASN A 70 9.94 -18.53 11.10
C ASN A 70 8.50 -18.21 11.60
N ASN A 71 7.48 -18.35 10.74
CA ASN A 71 6.08 -17.96 11.02
C ASN A 71 5.82 -16.47 11.11
N LEU A 72 6.79 -15.63 10.80
CA LEU A 72 6.66 -14.19 10.89
C LEU A 72 6.72 -13.55 9.50
N GLN A 73 5.95 -12.47 9.35
CA GLN A 73 5.94 -11.62 8.17
C GLN A 73 6.16 -10.16 8.60
N GLU A 74 7.11 -9.49 7.97
CA GLU A 74 7.27 -8.03 7.98
C GLU A 74 6.05 -7.41 7.30
N ILE A 75 5.38 -6.49 7.95
CA ILE A 75 4.21 -5.77 7.45
C ILE A 75 4.39 -4.28 7.61
N TYR A 76 3.51 -3.50 6.97
CA TYR A 76 3.50 -2.06 7.08
C TYR A 76 2.12 -1.56 7.51
N THR A 77 2.10 -0.55 8.37
CA THR A 77 0.86 0.11 8.82
C THR A 77 0.90 1.59 8.47
N GLY A 78 -0.22 2.15 8.04
CA GLY A 78 -0.31 3.56 7.65
C GLY A 78 -1.08 3.75 6.35
N LYS A 79 -0.67 4.74 5.55
CA LYS A 79 -1.39 5.12 4.32
C LYS A 79 -1.28 4.06 3.22
N THR A 80 -2.35 3.92 2.44
CA THR A 80 -2.36 3.18 1.17
C THR A 80 -1.46 3.87 0.16
N LEU A 81 -0.59 3.11 -0.51
CA LEU A 81 0.39 3.68 -1.45
C LEU A 81 -0.02 3.42 -2.90
N TRP A 82 -0.38 4.50 -3.60
CA TRP A 82 -0.56 4.54 -5.05
C TRP A 82 0.65 5.21 -5.68
N ILE A 83 1.36 4.49 -6.54
CA ILE A 83 2.58 4.96 -7.20
C ILE A 83 2.28 5.21 -8.68
N TYR A 84 2.45 6.47 -9.08
CA TYR A 84 2.50 6.87 -10.48
C TYR A 84 3.96 6.88 -10.95
N ASP A 85 4.32 6.04 -11.92
CA ASP A 85 5.70 5.90 -12.39
C ASP A 85 5.81 6.00 -13.92
N ARG A 86 7.00 5.72 -14.47
CA ARG A 86 7.23 5.81 -15.92
C ARG A 86 6.28 4.91 -16.71
N GLN A 87 5.92 3.75 -16.18
CA GLN A 87 5.03 2.80 -16.85
C GLN A 87 3.58 3.32 -16.83
N SER A 88 3.19 4.06 -15.79
CA SER A 88 1.87 4.72 -15.70
C SER A 88 1.52 5.60 -16.90
N ASN A 89 2.51 6.27 -17.50
CA ASN A 89 2.31 7.09 -18.69
C ASN A 89 2.02 6.27 -19.96
N LYS A 90 2.35 4.97 -19.97
CA LYS A 90 2.19 4.10 -21.13
C LYS A 90 0.86 3.34 -21.12
N ASP A 91 0.44 2.89 -19.95
CA ASP A 91 -0.73 2.01 -19.79
C ASP A 91 -1.89 2.68 -19.05
N GLU A 92 -1.74 3.97 -18.69
CA GLU A 92 -2.72 4.76 -17.96
C GLU A 92 -3.13 4.09 -16.65
N SER A 93 -2.15 3.49 -15.98
CA SER A 93 -2.35 2.78 -14.72
C SER A 93 -1.54 3.39 -13.58
N VAL A 94 -1.93 3.11 -12.35
CA VAL A 94 -1.11 3.35 -11.17
C VAL A 94 -0.82 2.04 -10.47
N ARG A 95 0.35 1.95 -9.86
CA ARG A 95 0.76 0.79 -9.10
C ARG A 95 0.28 0.92 -7.66
N LEU A 96 -0.59 0.04 -7.22
CA LEU A 96 -0.99 -0.06 -5.82
C LEU A 96 -0.09 -1.08 -5.13
N VAL A 97 0.49 -0.68 -4.00
CA VAL A 97 1.40 -1.50 -3.20
C VAL A 97 0.69 -2.08 -1.98
N SER A 98 0.80 -3.39 -1.82
CA SER A 98 0.29 -4.12 -0.66
C SER A 98 1.18 -3.93 0.56
N GLN A 99 0.54 -3.60 1.69
CA GLN A 99 1.19 -3.44 2.98
C GLN A 99 1.34 -4.77 3.75
N GLN A 100 0.54 -5.78 3.42
CA GLN A 100 0.54 -7.11 4.03
C GLN A 100 -0.19 -8.14 3.13
N GLY A 101 0.13 -9.43 3.27
CA GLY A 101 -0.54 -10.48 2.50
C GLY A 101 -1.65 -11.23 3.27
N ASP A 102 -2.92 -11.09 2.93
CA ASP A 102 -3.99 -11.78 3.69
C ASP A 102 -4.04 -13.31 3.49
N VAL A 103 -3.47 -13.81 2.39
CA VAL A 103 -3.37 -15.24 2.05
C VAL A 103 -1.92 -15.70 2.12
N TYR A 104 -1.66 -16.91 2.66
CA TYR A 104 -0.30 -17.46 2.75
C TYR A 104 0.37 -17.49 1.37
N GLY A 105 1.66 -17.13 1.33
CA GLY A 105 2.42 -17.02 0.09
C GLY A 105 2.35 -15.64 -0.58
N THR A 106 1.45 -14.76 -0.14
CA THR A 106 1.46 -13.35 -0.57
C THR A 106 2.57 -12.59 0.14
N ALA A 107 3.35 -11.81 -0.60
CA ALA A 107 4.48 -11.07 -0.07
C ALA A 107 4.07 -9.63 0.28
N THR A 108 4.62 -9.13 1.39
CA THR A 108 4.59 -7.70 1.67
C THR A 108 5.35 -6.93 0.59
N GLY A 109 4.77 -5.82 0.15
CA GLY A 109 5.30 -5.02 -0.95
C GLY A 109 4.94 -5.55 -2.33
N ASP A 110 4.18 -6.65 -2.45
CA ASP A 110 3.54 -6.99 -3.72
C ASP A 110 2.73 -5.83 -4.25
N SER A 111 2.55 -5.79 -5.57
CA SER A 111 1.82 -4.72 -6.19
C SER A 111 1.09 -5.16 -7.44
N TRP A 112 0.09 -4.38 -7.83
CA TRP A 112 -0.64 -4.53 -9.07
C TRP A 112 -0.89 -3.17 -9.70
N ARG A 113 -1.28 -3.17 -10.97
CA ARG A 113 -1.63 -1.96 -11.70
C ARG A 113 -3.14 -1.87 -11.85
N ALA A 114 -3.70 -0.73 -11.44
CA ALA A 114 -5.10 -0.38 -11.65
C ALA A 114 -5.19 0.81 -12.60
N LYS A 115 -6.25 0.90 -13.40
CA LYS A 115 -6.47 2.06 -14.28
C LYS A 115 -6.56 3.34 -13.45
N ALA A 116 -5.80 4.36 -13.86
CA ALA A 116 -5.69 5.62 -13.14
C ALA A 116 -7.06 6.31 -12.95
N SER A 117 -7.97 6.13 -13.91
CA SER A 117 -9.34 6.63 -13.85
C SER A 117 -10.20 6.06 -12.71
N HIS A 118 -9.84 4.91 -12.15
CA HIS A 118 -10.63 4.23 -11.10
C HIS A 118 -10.04 4.40 -9.70
N VAL A 119 -8.92 5.13 -9.55
CA VAL A 119 -8.20 5.22 -8.27
C VAL A 119 -9.05 5.80 -7.16
N ALA A 120 -9.81 6.86 -7.45
CA ALA A 120 -10.67 7.50 -6.46
C ALA A 120 -11.75 6.54 -5.93
N GLU A 121 -12.41 5.81 -6.83
CA GLU A 121 -13.41 4.81 -6.49
C GLU A 121 -12.80 3.65 -5.69
N LEU A 122 -11.66 3.12 -6.14
CA LEU A 122 -10.97 2.04 -5.44
C LEU A 122 -10.54 2.48 -4.04
N GLN A 123 -9.97 3.67 -3.88
CA GLN A 123 -9.57 4.21 -2.59
C GLN A 123 -10.79 4.38 -1.66
N PHE A 124 -11.90 4.90 -2.18
CA PHE A 124 -13.14 5.04 -1.42
C PHE A 124 -13.64 3.68 -0.95
N ASN A 125 -13.76 2.70 -1.85
CA ASN A 125 -14.23 1.36 -1.52
C ASN A 125 -13.32 0.64 -0.51
N MET A 126 -12.00 0.80 -0.63
CA MET A 126 -11.04 0.24 0.33
C MET A 126 -11.18 0.88 1.71
N SER A 127 -11.44 2.19 1.77
CA SER A 127 -11.46 2.94 3.03
C SER A 127 -12.79 2.82 3.78
N PHE A 128 -13.92 2.81 3.06
CA PHE A 128 -15.26 2.89 3.66
C PHE A 128 -16.05 1.58 3.61
N TYR A 129 -15.82 0.73 2.60
CA TYR A 129 -16.50 -0.56 2.48
C TYR A 129 -15.63 -1.74 2.85
N ASN A 130 -14.45 -1.48 3.44
CA ASN A 130 -13.48 -2.49 3.83
C ASN A 130 -13.12 -3.45 2.67
N MET A 131 -13.22 -2.95 1.43
CA MET A 131 -12.89 -3.71 0.24
C MET A 131 -11.39 -4.01 0.29
N LYS A 132 -11.06 -5.30 0.30
CA LYS A 132 -9.69 -5.76 0.17
C LYS A 132 -9.49 -6.23 -1.25
N ILE A 133 -8.39 -5.79 -1.86
CA ILE A 133 -7.99 -6.32 -3.15
C ILE A 133 -7.20 -7.59 -2.85
N ASP A 134 -7.92 -8.71 -2.90
CA ASP A 134 -7.35 -10.05 -2.77
C ASP A 134 -6.98 -10.58 -4.16
N PHE A 135 -5.76 -11.06 -4.28
CA PHE A 135 -5.21 -11.62 -5.52
C PHE A 135 -5.45 -13.13 -5.61
N GLY A 136 -6.23 -13.70 -4.68
CA GLY A 136 -6.61 -15.11 -4.63
C GLY A 136 -5.44 -16.07 -4.52
N GLY A 137 -4.24 -15.57 -4.16
CA GLY A 137 -2.99 -16.33 -4.24
C GLY A 137 -2.60 -16.80 -5.66
N LEU A 138 -3.30 -16.36 -6.72
CA LEU A 138 -3.14 -16.85 -8.10
C LEU A 138 -2.14 -16.02 -8.92
N ASP A 139 -1.10 -15.50 -8.27
CA ASP A 139 -0.01 -14.78 -8.92
C ASP A 139 -0.37 -13.58 -9.82
N ARG A 140 -1.43 -12.84 -9.46
CA ARG A 140 -1.86 -11.66 -10.22
C ARG A 140 -1.12 -10.36 -9.85
N TRP A 141 -0.05 -10.48 -9.06
CA TRP A 141 0.84 -9.37 -8.72
C TRP A 141 1.92 -9.18 -9.78
N ASP A 142 2.56 -8.01 -9.79
CA ASP A 142 3.66 -7.67 -10.67
C ASP A 142 4.90 -8.51 -10.30
N TYR A 143 5.17 -9.52 -11.12
CA TYR A 143 6.27 -10.45 -10.90
C TYR A 143 7.63 -9.79 -10.79
N SER A 144 7.85 -8.78 -11.62
CA SER A 144 9.12 -8.06 -11.66
C SER A 144 9.36 -7.29 -10.36
N GLU A 145 8.29 -6.72 -9.79
CA GLU A 145 8.36 -5.99 -8.53
C GLU A 145 8.55 -6.90 -7.32
N ARG A 146 7.89 -8.06 -7.27
CA ARG A 146 8.16 -9.03 -6.19
C ARG A 146 9.61 -9.53 -6.25
N ALA A 147 10.09 -9.91 -7.42
CA ALA A 147 11.48 -10.36 -7.58
C ALA A 147 12.46 -9.26 -7.11
N ARG A 148 12.17 -8.01 -7.44
CA ARG A 148 12.94 -6.85 -6.97
C ARG A 148 12.89 -6.70 -5.45
N ASN A 149 11.71 -6.78 -4.83
CA ASN A 149 11.56 -6.69 -3.38
C ASN A 149 12.31 -7.82 -2.64
N LEU A 150 12.19 -9.06 -3.11
CA LEU A 150 12.92 -10.20 -2.56
C LEU A 150 14.44 -10.01 -2.69
N SER A 151 14.91 -9.46 -3.80
CA SER A 151 16.33 -9.14 -3.98
C SER A 151 16.83 -8.07 -3.00
N VAL A 152 16.01 -7.05 -2.71
CA VAL A 152 16.35 -6.00 -1.72
C VAL A 152 16.54 -6.61 -0.33
N VAL A 153 15.69 -7.56 0.04
CA VAL A 153 15.75 -8.24 1.34
C VAL A 153 16.88 -9.26 1.43
N SER A 154 17.23 -9.92 0.33
CA SER A 154 18.35 -10.87 0.32
C SER A 154 19.73 -10.22 0.54
N ARG A 155 19.82 -8.89 0.38
CA ARG A 155 21.07 -8.11 0.48
C ARG A 155 21.25 -7.38 1.81
N SER A 156 20.22 -7.39 2.66
CA SER A 156 20.19 -6.71 3.96
C SER A 156 20.45 -7.69 5.09
#